data_AF-A0A1J4UMY7-F1
#
_entry.id   AF-A0A1J4UMY7-F1
#
_cell.length_a   1.000
_cell.length_b   1.000
_cell.length_c   1.000
_cell.angle_alpha   90.00
_cell.angle_beta   90.00
_cell.angle_gamma   90.00
#
_symmetry.space_group_name_H-M   'P 1'
#
loop_
_entity.id
_entity.type
_entity.pdbx_description
1 polymer ?
#
loop_
_entity_poly.entity_id
_entity_poly.type
_entity_poly.pdbx_seq_one_letter_code
_entity_poly.pdbx_strand_id
1 'polypeptide(L)'
;MNKNNLIQLAVIAAILLVAAVIYISNASNGLTEFRAVSILKAAYPEFKEYPNEDLPLQSIRAEKTSEGWRVAFVQEGLGRPILGAKCFLVKNNGAIADPLTYAPLPGSDVFTNDFSATTCSPSTPYNPFEPKCELETCHGLEITCGPNPPDACTAMYGVGDRCLQYARCAVQDRTCRQVEDARFNRCKECAENCVTRYAGDPSDLFACEGNC
;
A
#
# COMPACT_ATOMS: atom_id res chain seq x y z
N MET A 1 -8.20 -61.19 4.82
CA MET A 1 -7.73 -59.95 4.16
C MET A 1 -6.33 -60.22 3.62
N ASN A 2 -6.12 -60.17 2.30
CA ASN A 2 -4.82 -60.53 1.71
C ASN A 2 -3.75 -59.48 2.04
N LYS A 3 -2.50 -59.90 2.25
CA LYS A 3 -1.35 -59.01 2.50
C LYS A 3 -1.28 -57.85 1.49
N ASN A 4 -1.63 -58.10 0.24
CA ASN A 4 -1.67 -57.09 -0.81
C ASN A 4 -2.70 -55.97 -0.56
N ASN A 5 -3.85 -56.28 0.05
CA ASN A 5 -4.87 -55.28 0.38
C ASN A 5 -4.44 -54.39 1.56
N LEU A 6 -3.67 -54.96 2.50
CA LEU A 6 -3.09 -54.23 3.63
C LEU A 6 -2.01 -53.23 3.18
N ILE A 7 -1.17 -53.65 2.23
CA ILE A 7 -0.13 -52.78 1.65
C ILE A 7 -0.77 -51.63 0.85
N GLN A 8 -1.81 -51.91 0.06
CA GLN A 8 -2.50 -50.85 -0.69
C GLN A 8 -3.18 -49.81 0.22
N LEU A 9 -3.83 -50.26 1.30
CA LEU A 9 -4.42 -49.34 2.28
C LEU A 9 -3.38 -48.45 2.96
N ALA A 10 -2.21 -49.01 3.30
CA ALA A 10 -1.12 -48.24 3.90
C ALA A 10 -0.55 -47.18 2.94
N VAL A 11 -0.41 -47.51 1.66
CA VAL A 11 0.07 -46.56 0.64
C VAL A 11 -0.93 -45.43 0.42
N ILE A 12 -2.23 -45.73 0.32
CA ILE A 12 -3.28 -44.71 0.16
C ILE A 12 -3.31 -43.79 1.39
N ALA A 13 -3.23 -44.34 2.60
CA ALA A 13 -3.17 -43.55 3.82
C ALA A 13 -1.95 -42.62 3.87
N ALA A 14 -0.78 -43.10 3.43
CA ALA A 14 0.44 -42.29 3.35
C ALA A 14 0.31 -41.15 2.33
N ILE A 15 -0.28 -41.40 1.15
CA ILE A 15 -0.51 -40.38 0.13
C ILE A 15 -1.47 -39.31 0.65
N LEU A 16 -2.56 -39.70 1.32
CA LEU A 16 -3.52 -38.76 1.90
C LEU A 16 -2.89 -37.91 3.01
N LEU A 17 -2.02 -38.49 3.84
CA LEU A 17 -1.27 -37.75 4.87
C LEU A 17 -0.33 -36.72 4.24
N VAL A 18 0.42 -37.10 3.20
CA VAL A 18 1.33 -36.19 2.50
C VAL A 18 0.55 -35.06 1.81
N ALA A 19 -0.58 -35.37 1.16
CA ALA A 19 -1.44 -34.37 0.55
C ALA A 19 -2.04 -33.40 1.57
N ALA A 20 -2.46 -33.90 2.74
CA ALA A 20 -2.95 -33.06 3.84
C ALA A 20 -1.85 -32.14 4.38
N VAL A 21 -0.62 -32.65 4.57
CA VAL A 21 0.52 -31.84 5.01
C VAL A 21 0.87 -30.75 3.98
N ILE A 22 0.88 -31.08 2.68
CA ILE A 22 1.12 -30.11 1.60
C ILE A 22 0.00 -29.04 1.55
N TYR A 23 -1.25 -29.45 1.75
CA TYR A 23 -2.39 -28.53 1.83
C TYR A 23 -2.26 -27.57 3.03
N ILE A 24 -1.87 -28.09 4.20
CA ILE A 24 -1.64 -27.30 5.42
C ILE A 24 -0.41 -26.38 5.26
N SER A 25 0.66 -26.83 4.61
CA SER A 25 1.84 -25.99 4.36
C SER A 25 1.55 -24.87 3.37
N ASN A 26 0.74 -25.10 2.33
CA ASN A 26 0.31 -24.01 1.43
C ASN A 26 -0.60 -22.99 2.13
N ALA A 27 -1.35 -23.40 3.16
CA ALA A 27 -2.10 -22.48 4.01
C ALA A 27 -1.19 -21.66 4.96
N SER A 28 0.08 -22.04 5.13
CA SER A 28 1.06 -21.35 5.99
C SER A 28 1.81 -20.20 5.31
N ASN A 29 1.59 -19.98 4.00
CA ASN A 29 2.02 -18.74 3.36
C ASN A 29 1.13 -17.62 3.90
N GLY A 30 1.63 -16.93 4.93
CA GLY A 30 0.89 -15.91 5.65
C GLY A 30 0.21 -14.93 4.70
N LEU A 31 -0.99 -14.47 5.09
CA LEU A 31 -1.81 -13.57 4.28
C LEU A 31 -0.96 -12.42 3.74
N THR A 32 -1.00 -12.18 2.43
CA THR A 32 -0.35 -11.06 1.77
C THR A 32 -1.24 -9.81 1.80
N GLU A 33 -0.64 -8.63 1.68
CA GLU A 33 -1.39 -7.36 1.60
C GLU A 33 -2.40 -7.37 0.46
N PHE A 34 -1.95 -7.73 -0.74
CA PHE A 34 -2.79 -7.83 -1.93
C PHE A 34 -3.98 -8.76 -1.70
N ARG A 35 -3.77 -9.90 -1.03
CA ARG A 35 -4.83 -10.84 -0.72
C ARG A 35 -5.80 -10.27 0.31
N ALA A 36 -5.31 -9.57 1.33
CA ALA A 36 -6.16 -8.88 2.30
C ALA A 36 -7.06 -7.83 1.64
N VAL A 37 -6.49 -6.96 0.80
CA VAL A 37 -7.24 -5.95 0.04
C VAL A 37 -8.27 -6.62 -0.89
N SER A 38 -7.89 -7.68 -1.59
CA SER A 38 -8.78 -8.42 -2.49
C SER A 38 -9.96 -9.05 -1.76
N ILE A 39 -9.74 -9.63 -0.58
CA ILE A 39 -10.81 -10.17 0.28
C ILE A 39 -11.80 -9.07 0.64
N LEU A 40 -11.32 -7.89 1.02
CA LEU A 40 -12.17 -6.76 1.39
C LEU A 40 -12.96 -6.23 0.21
N LYS A 41 -12.33 -6.03 -0.96
CA LYS A 41 -13.06 -5.59 -2.18
C LYS A 41 -14.12 -6.58 -2.64
N ALA A 42 -13.91 -7.88 -2.41
CA ALA A 42 -14.91 -8.90 -2.71
C ALA A 42 -16.08 -8.88 -1.72
N ALA A 43 -15.82 -8.60 -0.44
CA ALA A 43 -16.83 -8.53 0.60
C ALA A 43 -17.61 -7.20 0.62
N TYR A 44 -16.97 -6.10 0.22
CA TYR A 44 -17.46 -4.73 0.28
C TYR A 44 -17.33 -4.06 -1.10
N PRO A 45 -18.36 -4.19 -1.96
CA PRO A 45 -18.32 -3.67 -3.33
C PRO A 45 -18.10 -2.16 -3.43
N GLU A 46 -18.41 -1.39 -2.37
CA GLU A 46 -18.17 0.05 -2.33
C GLU A 46 -16.69 0.43 -2.46
N PHE A 47 -15.77 -0.49 -2.17
CA PHE A 47 -14.32 -0.25 -2.27
C PHE A 47 -13.70 -0.78 -3.55
N LYS A 48 -14.50 -1.30 -4.48
CA LYS A 48 -13.99 -1.94 -5.71
C LYS A 48 -13.06 -1.02 -6.50
N GLU A 49 -13.45 0.25 -6.61
CA GLU A 49 -12.76 1.29 -7.38
C GLU A 49 -11.63 1.98 -6.58
N TYR A 50 -11.40 1.65 -5.31
CA TYR A 50 -10.26 2.20 -4.56
C TYR A 50 -8.93 1.55 -4.99
N PRO A 51 -7.78 2.24 -5.01
CA PRO A 51 -7.66 3.68 -5.04
C PRO A 51 -8.13 4.22 -6.41
N ASN A 52 -8.61 5.45 -6.43
CA ASN A 52 -8.87 6.18 -7.67
C ASN A 52 -8.55 7.67 -7.48
N GLU A 53 -8.41 8.33 -8.63
CA GLU A 53 -8.06 9.73 -8.74
C GLU A 53 -9.28 10.66 -8.85
N ASP A 54 -10.50 10.08 -8.78
CA ASP A 54 -11.72 10.87 -8.78
C ASP A 54 -11.80 11.68 -7.48
N LEU A 55 -12.30 12.90 -7.57
CA LEU A 55 -12.47 13.75 -6.40
C LEU A 55 -13.77 13.40 -5.68
N PRO A 56 -13.74 13.17 -4.35
CA PRO A 56 -12.60 13.27 -3.44
C PRO A 56 -11.64 12.07 -3.55
N LEU A 57 -10.32 12.36 -3.56
CA LEU A 57 -9.26 11.38 -3.83
C LEU A 57 -9.36 10.17 -2.89
N GLN A 58 -9.17 8.96 -3.43
CA GLN A 58 -9.35 7.72 -2.68
C GLN A 58 -8.06 6.93 -2.64
N SER A 59 -7.60 6.59 -1.42
CA SER A 59 -6.37 5.85 -1.20
C SER A 59 -6.57 4.61 -0.33
N ILE A 60 -5.63 3.67 -0.42
CA ILE A 60 -5.58 2.48 0.44
C ILE A 60 -4.31 2.57 1.29
N ARG A 61 -4.44 2.33 2.59
CA ARG A 61 -3.32 2.14 3.52
C ARG A 61 -3.41 0.74 4.10
N ALA A 62 -2.27 0.04 4.20
CA ALA A 62 -2.24 -1.28 4.78
C ALA A 62 -1.05 -1.45 5.72
N GLU A 63 -1.31 -2.09 6.87
CA GLU A 63 -0.31 -2.32 7.91
C GLU A 63 -0.38 -3.78 8.36
N LYS A 64 0.78 -4.42 8.43
CA LYS A 64 0.91 -5.80 8.91
C LYS A 64 0.75 -5.81 10.43
N THR A 65 -0.02 -6.77 10.96
CA THR A 65 -0.15 -7.04 12.39
C THR A 65 0.18 -8.50 12.69
N SER A 66 0.28 -8.86 13.98
CA SER A 66 0.42 -10.26 14.41
C SER A 66 -0.80 -11.12 14.01
N GLU A 67 -1.99 -10.52 13.95
CA GLU A 67 -3.23 -11.21 13.61
C GLU A 67 -3.50 -11.28 12.10
N GLY A 68 -2.87 -10.41 11.29
CA GLY A 68 -3.08 -10.37 9.84
C GLY A 68 -2.70 -9.03 9.21
N TRP A 69 -3.64 -8.40 8.50
CA TRP A 69 -3.46 -7.10 7.87
C TRP A 69 -4.59 -6.15 8.26
N ARG A 70 -4.21 -4.95 8.71
CA ARG A 70 -5.10 -3.80 8.82
C ARG A 70 -5.11 -3.10 7.48
N VAL A 71 -6.28 -2.91 6.87
CA VAL A 71 -6.44 -2.22 5.60
C VAL A 71 -7.44 -1.09 5.78
N ALA A 72 -7.04 0.14 5.47
CA ALA A 72 -7.86 1.33 5.51
C ALA A 72 -8.17 1.80 4.09
N PHE A 73 -9.44 2.07 3.83
CA PHE A 73 -9.93 2.79 2.67
C PHE A 73 -10.15 4.24 3.09
N VAL A 74 -9.34 5.14 2.56
CA VAL A 74 -9.20 6.52 3.02
C VAL A 74 -9.70 7.47 1.94
N GLN A 75 -10.49 8.45 2.33
CA GLN A 75 -11.00 9.50 1.46
C GLN A 75 -10.33 10.84 1.83
N GLU A 76 -9.69 11.48 0.85
CA GLU A 76 -8.87 12.68 1.01
C GLU A 76 -9.54 13.88 0.31
N GLY A 77 -9.44 15.06 0.92
CA GLY A 77 -9.94 16.32 0.35
C GLY A 77 -8.93 17.02 -0.55
N LEU A 78 -9.36 18.08 -1.23
CA LEU A 78 -8.46 19.01 -1.93
C LEU A 78 -7.55 19.70 -0.89
N GLY A 79 -6.23 19.63 -1.06
CA GLY A 79 -5.26 20.05 -0.02
C GLY A 79 -4.93 18.98 1.04
N ARG A 80 -5.38 17.73 0.80
CA ARG A 80 -5.14 16.49 1.55
C ARG A 80 -5.45 16.46 3.07
N PRO A 81 -6.56 17.04 3.56
CA PRO A 81 -7.12 16.59 4.84
C PRO A 81 -7.82 15.23 4.67
N ILE A 82 -7.75 14.38 5.70
CA ILE A 82 -8.47 13.10 5.72
C ILE A 82 -9.96 13.37 6.00
N LEU A 83 -10.83 13.18 5.01
CA LEU A 83 -12.28 13.40 5.13
C LEU A 83 -12.99 12.25 5.83
N GLY A 84 -12.43 11.05 5.76
CA GLY A 84 -12.95 9.88 6.42
C GLY A 84 -12.16 8.62 6.04
N ALA A 85 -12.33 7.58 6.84
CA ALA A 85 -11.75 6.28 6.52
C ALA A 85 -12.57 5.13 7.11
N LYS A 86 -12.46 3.96 6.49
CA LYS A 86 -12.98 2.69 7.02
C LYS A 86 -11.86 1.68 7.05
N CYS A 87 -11.56 1.14 8.23
CA CYS A 87 -10.40 0.28 8.45
C CYS A 87 -10.82 -1.10 8.93
N PHE A 88 -10.34 -2.13 8.23
CA PHE A 88 -10.69 -3.52 8.48
C PHE A 88 -9.46 -4.29 8.95
N LEU A 89 -9.65 -5.25 9.84
CA LEU A 89 -8.66 -6.28 10.10
C LEU A 89 -9.04 -7.54 9.33
N VAL A 90 -8.18 -7.95 8.38
CA VAL A 90 -8.25 -9.26 7.75
C VAL A 90 -7.28 -10.17 8.47
N LYS A 91 -7.81 -11.14 9.21
CA LYS A 91 -7.03 -12.11 9.97
C LYS A 91 -6.27 -13.05 9.04
N ASN A 92 -5.21 -13.69 9.53
CA ASN A 92 -4.38 -14.62 8.76
C ASN A 92 -5.19 -15.77 8.12
N ASN A 93 -6.31 -16.16 8.73
CA ASN A 93 -7.23 -17.17 8.18
C ASN A 93 -8.23 -16.62 7.14
N GLY A 94 -8.13 -15.34 6.77
CA GLY A 94 -9.01 -14.64 5.83
C GLY A 94 -10.29 -14.07 6.44
N ALA A 95 -10.55 -14.30 7.74
CA ALA A 95 -11.74 -13.72 8.40
C ALA A 95 -11.61 -12.20 8.55
N ILE A 96 -12.72 -11.49 8.30
CA ILE A 96 -12.80 -10.04 8.46
C ILE A 96 -13.37 -9.73 9.85
N ALA A 97 -12.69 -8.91 10.64
CA ALA A 97 -13.22 -8.38 11.90
C ALA A 97 -14.04 -7.10 11.67
N ASP A 98 -14.79 -6.67 12.68
CA ASP A 98 -15.59 -5.45 12.62
C ASP A 98 -14.73 -4.22 12.25
N PRO A 99 -15.22 -3.35 11.35
CA PRO A 99 -14.46 -2.20 10.91
C PRO A 99 -14.40 -1.11 11.98
N LEU A 100 -13.26 -0.43 12.01
CA LEU A 100 -13.12 0.88 12.60
C LEU A 100 -13.53 1.94 11.58
N THR A 101 -14.05 3.06 12.06
CA THR A 101 -14.40 4.21 11.21
C THR A 101 -13.73 5.47 11.75
N TYR A 102 -13.20 6.27 10.83
CA TYR A 102 -12.74 7.61 11.09
C TYR A 102 -13.67 8.59 10.40
N ALA A 103 -14.27 9.49 11.16
CA ALA A 103 -15.12 10.57 10.67
C ALA A 103 -14.78 11.83 11.49
N PRO A 104 -13.98 12.76 10.95
CA PRO A 104 -13.66 14.00 11.65
C PRO A 104 -14.91 14.86 11.83
N LEU A 105 -14.93 15.67 12.88
CA LEU A 105 -15.98 16.68 13.06
C LEU A 105 -15.88 17.73 11.94
N PRO A 106 -17.02 18.28 11.47
CA PRO A 106 -17.01 19.38 10.51
C PRO A 106 -16.14 20.55 11.02
N GLY A 107 -15.20 21.00 10.19
CA GLY A 107 -14.25 22.07 10.54
C GLY A 107 -13.00 21.62 11.32
N SER A 108 -12.84 20.32 11.58
CA SER A 108 -11.57 19.75 12.07
C SER A 108 -10.69 19.41 10.86
N ASP A 109 -9.95 20.40 10.36
CA ASP A 109 -9.05 20.18 9.25
C ASP A 109 -7.79 19.45 9.72
N VAL A 110 -7.81 18.11 9.70
CA VAL A 110 -6.63 17.30 9.99
C VAL A 110 -5.83 17.14 8.70
N PHE A 111 -4.92 18.11 8.47
CA PHE A 111 -3.94 18.08 7.38
C PHE A 111 -2.77 17.18 7.77
N THR A 112 -2.86 15.90 7.38
CA THR A 112 -1.73 14.98 7.48
C THR A 112 -1.87 13.91 6.43
N ASN A 113 -0.73 13.60 5.81
CA ASN A 113 -0.61 12.50 4.86
C ASN A 113 -0.35 11.16 5.57
N ASP A 114 -0.16 11.18 6.90
CA ASP A 114 0.16 10.01 7.70
C ASP A 114 -1.08 9.53 8.46
N PHE A 115 -1.59 8.38 8.03
CA PHE A 115 -2.81 7.75 8.53
C PHE A 115 -2.49 6.31 8.89
N SER A 116 -2.72 5.93 10.15
CA SER A 116 -2.50 4.56 10.58
C SER A 116 -3.72 3.70 10.33
N ALA A 117 -3.53 2.64 9.56
CA ALA A 117 -4.58 1.64 9.35
C ALA A 117 -4.89 0.86 10.63
N THR A 118 -3.90 0.70 11.53
CA THR A 118 -4.06 -0.02 12.80
C THR A 118 -4.95 0.71 13.79
N THR A 119 -4.75 2.01 13.98
CA THR A 119 -5.59 2.82 14.88
C THR A 119 -6.83 3.38 14.18
N CYS A 120 -6.87 3.34 12.85
CA CYS A 120 -7.87 4.00 12.02
C CYS A 120 -7.97 5.48 12.34
N SER A 121 -6.83 6.14 12.43
CA SER A 121 -6.72 7.55 12.71
C SER A 121 -5.48 8.15 12.06
N PRO A 122 -5.47 9.47 11.86
CA PRO A 122 -4.22 10.23 11.70
C PRO A 122 -3.19 9.83 12.76
N SER A 123 -1.92 9.67 12.37
CA SER A 123 -0.85 9.21 13.26
C SER A 123 -0.36 10.27 14.25
N THR A 124 -0.68 11.54 14.04
CA THR A 124 -0.46 12.63 15.01
C THR A 124 -1.60 13.65 15.01
N PRO A 125 -1.93 14.26 16.17
CA PRO A 125 -2.72 15.49 16.19
C PRO A 125 -1.88 16.60 15.55
N TYR A 126 -2.48 17.33 14.60
CA TYR A 126 -1.86 18.49 13.95
C TYR A 126 -1.26 19.44 14.98
N ASN A 127 0.08 19.49 15.04
CA ASN A 127 0.82 20.50 15.76
C ASN A 127 1.37 21.51 14.74
N PRO A 128 0.83 22.74 14.65
CA PRO A 128 1.32 23.75 13.70
C PRO A 128 2.77 24.18 13.96
N PHE A 129 3.37 23.74 15.06
CA PHE A 129 4.78 23.99 15.43
C PHE A 129 5.69 22.78 15.21
N GLU A 130 5.17 21.64 14.76
CA GLU A 130 5.99 20.49 14.42
C GLU A 130 6.57 20.67 13.00
N PRO A 131 7.88 20.47 12.79
CA PRO A 131 8.47 20.62 11.48
C PRO A 131 7.82 19.61 10.52
N LYS A 132 7.24 20.13 9.42
CA LYS A 132 6.70 19.29 8.35
C LYS A 132 7.78 18.30 7.89
N CYS A 133 7.36 17.09 7.55
CA CYS A 133 8.24 16.11 6.91
C CYS A 133 7.53 15.56 5.68
N GLU A 134 7.67 16.31 4.60
CA GLU A 134 6.94 16.08 3.35
C GLU A 134 7.93 16.04 2.18
N LEU A 135 7.44 15.63 1.01
CA LEU A 135 8.23 15.69 -0.21
C LEU A 135 8.50 17.15 -0.58
N GLU A 136 9.76 17.51 -0.73
CA GLU A 136 10.18 18.79 -1.31
C GLU A 136 10.39 18.68 -2.83
N THR A 137 10.52 17.46 -3.36
CA THR A 137 10.68 17.19 -4.79
C THR A 137 9.33 17.17 -5.51
N CYS A 138 9.20 17.96 -6.57
CA CYS A 138 8.03 17.96 -7.46
C CYS A 138 8.10 16.96 -8.61
N HIS A 139 9.31 16.70 -9.13
CA HIS A 139 9.52 15.97 -10.37
C HIS A 139 10.74 15.03 -10.26
N GLY A 140 10.69 13.92 -10.99
CA GLY A 140 11.78 12.96 -11.11
C GLY A 140 11.82 11.90 -10.00
N LEU A 141 12.99 11.26 -9.87
CA LEU A 141 13.21 10.07 -9.04
C LEU A 141 14.07 10.32 -7.78
N GLU A 142 14.56 11.54 -7.62
CA GLU A 142 15.39 11.95 -6.48
C GLU A 142 14.53 12.58 -5.39
N ILE A 143 14.19 11.79 -4.37
CA ILE A 143 13.28 12.23 -3.30
C ILE A 143 14.04 13.03 -2.25
N THR A 144 13.69 14.30 -2.14
CA THR A 144 14.10 15.16 -1.03
C THR A 144 12.95 15.26 -0.04
N CYS A 145 13.26 15.01 1.23
CA CYS A 145 12.30 15.10 2.32
C CYS A 145 12.68 16.24 3.24
N GLY A 146 11.73 17.09 3.59
CA GLY A 146 12.00 18.23 4.44
C GLY A 146 10.76 19.03 4.83
N PRO A 147 10.97 20.17 5.51
CA PRO A 147 9.89 20.99 6.05
C PRO A 147 9.30 21.99 5.06
N ASN A 148 9.84 22.09 3.84
CA ASN A 148 9.43 23.07 2.84
C ASN A 148 8.86 22.38 1.59
N PRO A 149 7.71 21.68 1.72
CA PRO A 149 7.04 21.14 0.55
C PRO A 149 6.69 22.28 -0.41
N PRO A 150 6.79 22.08 -1.73
CA PRO A 150 6.44 23.08 -2.71
C PRO A 150 4.92 23.34 -2.66
N ASP A 151 4.54 24.63 -2.61
CA ASP A 151 3.12 25.03 -2.64
C ASP A 151 2.41 24.61 -3.94
N ALA A 152 3.18 24.55 -5.04
CA ALA A 152 2.73 24.05 -6.33
C ALA A 152 3.91 23.52 -7.13
N CYS A 153 3.65 22.49 -7.93
CA CYS A 153 4.59 21.96 -8.90
C CYS A 153 4.35 22.57 -10.29
N THR A 154 5.41 22.68 -11.09
CA THR A 154 5.26 23.08 -12.49
C THR A 154 4.49 22.02 -13.27
N ALA A 155 3.78 22.41 -14.33
CA ALA A 155 3.11 21.45 -15.22
C ALA A 155 4.09 20.63 -16.10
N MET A 156 5.39 20.70 -15.83
CA MET A 156 6.42 19.99 -16.57
C MET A 156 6.49 18.55 -16.06
N TYR A 157 6.14 17.59 -16.90
CA TYR A 157 6.29 16.18 -16.54
C TYR A 157 7.76 15.76 -16.64
N GLY A 158 8.31 15.25 -15.54
CA GLY A 158 9.61 14.59 -15.48
C GLY A 158 9.49 13.07 -15.59
N VAL A 159 10.53 12.42 -16.12
CA VAL A 159 10.59 10.95 -16.11
C VAL A 159 10.63 10.47 -14.66
N GLY A 160 9.71 9.57 -14.30
CA GLY A 160 9.58 9.07 -12.95
C GLY A 160 8.62 9.85 -12.05
N ASP A 161 7.98 10.92 -12.55
CA ASP A 161 6.94 11.66 -11.81
C ASP A 161 5.83 10.72 -11.36
N ARG A 162 5.48 9.71 -12.17
CA ARG A 162 4.50 8.69 -11.80
C ARG A 162 4.91 7.88 -10.58
N CYS A 163 6.20 7.74 -10.30
CA CYS A 163 6.69 7.04 -9.12
C CYS A 163 6.47 7.84 -7.83
N LEU A 164 6.30 9.18 -7.91
CA LEU A 164 6.08 10.03 -6.74
C LEU A 164 4.81 9.67 -5.97
N GLN A 165 3.82 9.06 -6.63
CA GLN A 165 2.61 8.55 -5.95
C GLN A 165 2.91 7.50 -4.87
N TYR A 166 4.07 6.83 -4.96
CA TYR A 166 4.54 5.83 -4.01
C TYR A 166 5.61 6.39 -3.04
N ALA A 167 6.12 7.59 -3.28
CA ALA A 167 7.12 8.21 -2.43
C ALA A 167 6.47 8.74 -1.15
N ARG A 168 7.17 8.56 -0.02
CA ARG A 168 6.73 9.07 1.27
C ARG A 168 7.92 9.57 2.07
N CYS A 169 7.71 10.66 2.80
CA CYS A 169 8.64 11.16 3.80
C CYS A 169 8.07 10.90 5.20
N ALA A 170 8.94 10.56 6.14
CA ALA A 170 8.57 10.48 7.55
C ALA A 170 9.77 10.83 8.43
N VAL A 171 9.50 11.21 9.68
CA VAL A 171 10.53 11.41 10.68
C VAL A 171 11.01 10.04 11.17
N GLN A 172 12.24 9.67 10.82
CA GLN A 172 12.93 8.46 11.28
C GLN A 172 14.17 8.89 12.07
N ASP A 173 14.32 8.41 13.31
CA ASP A 173 15.43 8.79 14.20
C ASP A 173 15.63 10.32 14.31
N ARG A 174 14.52 11.06 14.46
CA ARG A 174 14.49 12.53 14.52
C ARG A 174 14.98 13.25 13.25
N THR A 175 15.16 12.52 12.15
CA THR A 175 15.55 13.08 10.86
C THR A 175 14.41 12.86 9.86
N CYS A 176 14.04 13.89 9.10
CA CYS A 176 13.09 13.71 8.00
C CYS A 176 13.76 12.96 6.86
N ARG A 177 13.26 11.78 6.50
CA ARG A 177 13.85 10.90 5.49
C ARG A 177 12.77 10.26 4.63
N GLN A 178 13.16 9.84 3.43
CA GLN A 178 12.32 9.00 2.59
C GLN A 178 12.08 7.67 3.29
N VAL A 179 10.83 7.26 3.37
CA VAL A 179 10.46 5.92 3.84
C VAL A 179 10.64 4.93 2.71
N GLU A 180 11.29 3.81 3.01
CA GLU A 180 11.44 2.73 2.06
C GLU A 180 10.08 2.14 1.67
N ASP A 181 9.78 2.14 0.37
CA ASP A 181 8.57 1.55 -0.20
C ASP A 181 8.94 0.70 -1.41
N ALA A 182 8.55 -0.58 -1.39
CA ALA A 182 8.90 -1.53 -2.45
C ALA A 182 8.25 -1.19 -3.80
N ARG A 183 7.11 -0.49 -3.82
CA ARG A 183 6.46 -0.01 -5.06
C ARG A 183 7.23 1.17 -5.64
N PHE A 184 7.67 2.10 -4.79
CA PHE A 184 8.53 3.20 -5.21
C PHE A 184 9.82 2.65 -5.83
N ASN A 185 10.50 1.73 -5.14
CA ASN A 185 11.76 1.16 -5.62
C ASN A 185 11.60 0.43 -6.97
N ARG A 186 10.54 -0.37 -7.14
CA ARG A 186 10.25 -1.02 -8.42
C ARG A 186 9.95 -0.03 -9.54
N CYS A 187 9.14 0.98 -9.26
CA CYS A 187 8.81 2.02 -10.23
C CYS A 187 10.07 2.80 -10.64
N LYS A 188 10.89 3.20 -9.66
CA LYS A 188 12.15 3.89 -9.87
C LYS A 188 13.11 3.08 -10.74
N GLU A 189 13.33 1.81 -10.41
CA GLU A 189 14.18 0.92 -11.20
C GLU A 189 13.66 0.76 -12.63
N CYS A 190 12.35 0.64 -12.84
CA CYS A 190 11.76 0.61 -14.18
C CYS A 190 12.02 1.90 -14.96
N ALA A 191 11.79 3.06 -14.35
CA ALA A 191 12.00 4.36 -14.99
C ALA A 191 13.49 4.59 -15.31
N GLU A 192 14.42 4.25 -14.41
CA GLU A 192 15.87 4.34 -14.65
C GLU A 192 16.34 3.42 -15.80
N ASN A 193 15.74 2.23 -15.91
CA ASN A 193 15.97 1.32 -17.03
C ASN A 193 15.47 1.92 -18.36
N CYS A 194 14.32 2.59 -18.36
CA CYS A 194 13.82 3.31 -19.54
C CYS A 194 14.78 4.43 -19.96
N VAL A 195 15.28 5.24 -19.01
CA VAL A 195 16.28 6.30 -19.27
C VAL A 195 17.54 5.73 -19.92
N THR A 196 18.02 4.60 -19.41
CA THR A 196 19.23 3.95 -19.93
C THR A 196 19.01 3.39 -21.33
N ARG A 197 17.86 2.75 -21.58
CA ARG A 197 17.55 2.07 -22.84
C ARG A 197 17.26 3.03 -23.99
N TYR A 198 16.60 4.15 -23.69
CA TYR A 198 16.13 5.12 -24.68
C TYR A 198 16.84 6.47 -24.55
N ALA A 199 18.11 6.45 -24.12
CA ALA A 199 18.93 7.65 -24.00
C ALA A 199 19.03 8.37 -25.36
N GLY A 200 18.33 9.50 -25.49
CA GLY A 200 18.28 10.31 -26.71
C GLY A 200 17.01 10.18 -27.55
N ASP A 201 16.07 9.30 -27.18
CA ASP A 201 14.73 9.24 -27.76
C ASP A 201 13.66 9.53 -26.69
N PRO A 202 13.24 10.80 -26.53
CA PRO A 202 12.23 11.16 -25.54
C PRO A 202 10.88 10.46 -25.76
N SER A 203 10.49 10.16 -27.00
CA SER A 203 9.18 9.58 -27.27
C SER A 203 9.12 8.13 -26.77
N ASP A 204 10.14 7.34 -27.11
CA ASP A 204 10.24 5.96 -26.64
C ASP A 204 10.52 5.87 -25.13
N LEU A 205 11.25 6.84 -24.58
CA LEU A 205 11.49 6.97 -23.15
C LEU A 205 10.17 7.11 -22.37
N PHE A 206 9.30 8.05 -22.75
CA PHE A 206 8.02 8.25 -22.08
C PHE A 206 7.03 7.11 -22.36
N ALA A 207 7.07 6.52 -23.55
CA ALA A 207 6.28 5.31 -23.84
C ALA A 207 6.69 4.12 -22.95
N CYS A 208 7.99 3.94 -22.72
CA CYS A 208 8.52 2.93 -21.80
C CYS A 208 8.07 3.20 -20.37
N GLU A 209 8.27 4.43 -19.88
CA GLU A 209 7.93 4.82 -18.50
C GLU A 209 6.43 4.73 -18.20
N GLY A 210 5.57 4.95 -19.20
CA GLY A 210 4.12 4.74 -19.11
C GLY A 210 3.71 3.30 -18.73
N ASN A 211 4.61 2.32 -18.82
CA ASN A 211 4.36 0.91 -18.49
C ASN A 211 4.89 0.46 -17.11
N CYS A 212 5.49 1.35 -16.30
CA CYS A 212 6.22 0.99 -15.06
C CYS A 212 5.40 0.62 -13.81
#